data_AF-A0A1F3CWL5-F1
#
_entry.id   AF-A0A1F3CWL5-F1
#
_cell.length_a   1.000
_cell.length_b   1.000
_cell.length_c   1.000
_cell.angle_alpha   90.00
_cell.angle_beta   90.00
_cell.angle_gamma   90.00
#
_symmetry.space_group_name_H-M   'P 1'
#
loop_
_entity.id
_entity.type
_entity.pdbx_description
1 polymer ?
#
loop_
_entity_poly.entity_id
_entity_poly.type
_entity_poly.pdbx_seq_one_letter_code
_entity_poly.pdbx_strand_id
1 'polypeptide(L)' 'MPLKLEPNFHEPGKRHMRAFTPGDDFYESLIETHRDLSDEQSAMVNARLILLLANHVGDVAVLREAMQIAHAGVRG' A
#
# COMPACT_ATOMS: atom_id res chain seq x y z
N MET A 1 15.25 -7.91 -0.01
CA MET A 1 14.76 -8.09 1.39
C MET A 1 13.48 -8.92 1.31
N PRO A 2 13.13 -9.77 2.28
CA PRO A 2 11.89 -10.54 2.21
C PRO A 2 10.66 -9.63 2.27
N LEU A 3 9.56 -10.03 1.63
CA LEU A 3 8.28 -9.35 1.75
C LEU A 3 7.80 -9.39 3.22
N LYS A 4 7.38 -8.24 3.74
CA LYS A 4 6.80 -8.14 5.09
C LYS A 4 5.29 -8.15 5.00
N LEU A 5 4.64 -9.06 5.74
CA LEU A 5 3.18 -9.21 5.75
C LEU A 5 2.53 -8.60 7.01
N GLU A 6 3.35 -8.20 7.99
CA GLU A 6 2.90 -7.54 9.20
C GLU A 6 2.82 -6.01 8.99
N PRO A 7 1.94 -5.30 9.71
CA PRO A 7 1.88 -3.84 9.66
C PRO A 7 3.25 -3.22 9.95
N ASN A 8 3.79 -2.47 8.99
CA ASN A 8 5.13 -1.86 9.08
C ASN A 8 5.09 -0.35 8.75
N PHE A 9 3.98 0.31 9.11
CA PHE A 9 3.81 1.76 8.94
C PHE A 9 4.64 2.52 9.96
N HIS A 10 5.49 3.43 9.48
CA HIS A 10 6.31 4.30 10.31
C HIS A 10 6.66 5.56 9.53
N GLU A 11 6.73 6.70 10.25
CA GLU A 11 7.31 7.92 9.70
C GLU A 11 8.65 8.21 10.40
N PRO A 12 9.76 8.29 9.65
CA PRO A 12 11.06 8.63 10.23
C PRO A 12 10.99 9.94 11.04
N GLY A 13 11.39 9.88 12.31
CA GLY A 13 11.44 11.05 13.18
C GLY A 13 10.15 11.40 13.92
N LYS A 14 8.99 10.81 13.58
CA LYS A 14 7.76 10.98 14.36
C LYS A 14 7.63 9.90 15.43
N ARG A 15 7.64 10.30 16.71
CA ARG A 15 7.27 9.43 17.82
C ARG A 15 5.75 9.40 17.96
N HIS A 16 5.12 8.38 17.43
CA HIS A 16 3.70 8.16 17.63
C HIS A 16 3.50 7.59 19.03
N MET A 17 2.68 8.25 19.86
CA MET A 17 2.38 7.80 21.23
C MET A 17 1.55 6.50 21.25
N ARG A 18 0.94 6.14 20.12
CA ARG A 18 0.17 4.90 19.92
C ARG A 18 0.54 4.29 18.58
N ALA A 19 0.73 2.97 18.55
CA ALA A 19 1.12 2.22 17.35
C ALA A 19 0.09 2.25 16.21
N PHE A 20 -1.16 2.62 16.50
CA PHE A 20 -2.25 2.65 15.52
C PHE A 20 -2.25 3.91 14.64
N THR A 21 -1.71 5.03 15.13
CA THR A 21 -1.79 6.32 14.43
C THR A 21 -1.13 6.35 13.04
N PRO A 22 0.07 5.79 12.80
CA PRO A 22 0.69 5.83 11.46
C PRO A 22 -0.11 5.06 10.39
N GLY A 23 -0.77 3.97 10.79
CA GLY A 23 -1.62 3.21 9.89
C GLY A 23 -2.89 3.98 9.57
N ASP A 24 -3.54 4.53 10.59
CA ASP A 24 -4.76 5.33 10.46
C ASP A 24 -4.55 6.57 9.59
N ASP A 25 -3.46 7.33 9.82
CA ASP A 25 -3.12 8.53 9.04
C ASP A 25 -2.88 8.20 7.54
N PHE A 26 -2.23 7.05 7.28
CA PHE A 26 -2.04 6.56 5.91
C PHE A 26 -3.37 6.14 5.27
N TYR A 27 -4.22 5.42 5.99
CA TYR A 27 -5.54 5.03 5.50
C TYR A 27 -6.42 6.24 5.19
N GLU A 28 -6.43 7.26 6.05
CA GLU A 28 -7.12 8.51 5.80
C GLU A 28 -6.62 9.18 4.52
N SER A 29 -5.29 9.30 4.36
CA SER A 29 -4.67 9.89 3.16
C SER A 29 -5.01 9.11 1.88
N LEU A 30 -5.10 7.78 1.97
CA LEU A 30 -5.52 6.94 0.86
C LEU A 30 -6.98 7.20 0.49
N ILE A 31 -7.89 7.22 1.46
CA ILE A 31 -9.32 7.52 1.25
C ILE A 31 -9.48 8.90 0.60
N GLU A 32 -8.78 9.91 1.12
CA GLU A 32 -8.78 11.27 0.58
C GLU A 32 -8.32 11.31 -0.88
N THR A 33 -7.31 10.50 -1.25
CA THR A 33 -6.82 10.43 -2.64
C THR A 33 -7.90 9.94 -3.63
N HIS A 34 -8.88 9.17 -3.15
CA HIS A 34 -9.98 8.66 -3.96
C HIS A 34 -11.25 9.53 -3.91
N ARG A 35 -11.27 10.59 -3.10
CA ARG A 35 -12.43 11.47 -2.95
C ARG A 35 -12.76 12.14 -4.29
N ASP A 36 -14.07 12.25 -4.57
CA ASP A 36 -14.63 12.87 -5.78
C ASP A 36 -14.23 12.22 -7.12
N LEU A 37 -13.68 11.01 -7.08
CA LEU A 37 -13.37 10.21 -8.28
C LEU A 37 -14.50 9.23 -8.61
N SER A 38 -14.73 9.03 -9.90
CA SER A 38 -15.50 7.87 -10.38
C SER A 38 -14.74 6.56 -10.14
N ASP A 39 -15.46 5.43 -10.19
CA ASP A 39 -14.85 4.10 -10.03
C ASP A 39 -13.71 3.85 -11.03
N GLU A 40 -13.86 4.30 -12.28
CA GLU A 40 -12.83 4.16 -13.32
C GLU A 40 -11.58 4.99 -12.99
N GLN A 41 -11.77 6.24 -12.54
CA GLN A 41 -10.65 7.11 -12.12
C GLN A 41 -9.97 6.55 -10.86
N SER A 42 -10.75 6.02 -9.91
CA SER A 42 -10.25 5.37 -8.71
C SER A 42 -9.39 4.14 -9.04
N ALA A 43 -9.84 3.31 -9.99
CA ALA A 43 -9.06 2.18 -10.50
C ALA A 43 -7.76 2.64 -11.19
N MET A 44 -7.80 3.74 -11.96
CA MET A 44 -6.62 4.33 -12.59
C MET A 44 -5.60 4.82 -11.56
N VAL A 45 -6.06 5.48 -10.48
CA VAL A 45 -5.20 5.89 -9.35
C VAL A 45 -4.51 4.68 -8.74
N ASN A 46 -5.27 3.61 -8.45
CA ASN A 46 -4.70 2.38 -7.88
C ASN A 46 -3.64 1.76 -8.79
N ALA A 47 -3.90 1.65 -10.10
CA ALA A 47 -2.93 1.12 -11.05
C ALA A 47 -1.64 1.95 -11.08
N ARG A 48 -1.76 3.29 -11.09
CA ARG A 48 -0.60 4.20 -11.07
C ARG A 48 0.17 4.10 -9.75
N LEU A 49 -0.53 4.05 -8.62
CA LEU A 49 0.08 3.92 -7.29
C LEU A 49 0.86 2.61 -7.19
N ILE A 50 0.30 1.48 -7.64
CA ILE A 50 0.99 0.19 -7.68
C ILE A 50 2.31 0.28 -8.47
N LEU A 51 2.30 0.92 -9.65
CA LEU A 51 3.51 1.08 -10.46
C LEU A 51 4.56 1.98 -9.79
N LEU A 52 4.14 3.08 -9.17
CA LEU A 52 5.04 3.97 -8.42
C LEU A 52 5.69 3.25 -7.23
N LEU A 53 4.91 2.49 -6.47
CA LEU A 53 5.41 1.70 -5.34
C LEU A 53 6.31 0.56 -5.82
N ALA A 54 5.99 -0.10 -6.93
CA ALA A 54 6.83 -1.13 -7.52
C ALA A 54 8.20 -0.59 -7.93
N ASN A 55 8.23 0.61 -8.51
CA ASN A 55 9.48 1.31 -8.84
C ASN A 55 10.28 1.68 -7.59
N HIS A 56 9.60 2.13 -6.53
CA HIS A 56 10.25 2.46 -5.25
C HIS A 56 10.85 1.22 -4.57
N VAL A 57 10.15 0.08 -4.63
CA VAL A 57 10.62 -1.21 -4.08
C VAL A 57 11.81 -1.76 -4.87
N GLY A 58 11.76 -1.73 -6.20
CA GLY A 58 12.87 -2.10 -7.11
C GLY A 58 13.24 -3.58 -7.17
N ASP A 59 12.87 -4.39 -6.17
CA ASP A 59 13.15 -5.82 -6.09
C ASP A 59 12.05 -6.66 -6.76
N VAL A 60 12.32 -7.17 -7.97
CA VAL A 60 11.37 -7.97 -8.77
C VAL A 60 10.94 -9.25 -8.06
N ALA A 61 11.79 -9.85 -7.22
CA ALA A 61 11.44 -11.08 -6.50
C ALA A 61 10.34 -10.79 -5.46
N VAL A 62 10.48 -9.70 -4.71
CA VAL A 62 9.48 -9.21 -3.74
C VAL A 62 8.16 -8.91 -4.43
N LEU A 63 8.20 -8.24 -5.59
CA LEU A 63 7.00 -7.92 -6.35
C LEU A 63 6.27 -9.18 -6.84
N ARG A 64 7.01 -10.20 -7.29
CA ARG A 64 6.42 -11.48 -7.73
C ARG A 64 5.78 -12.22 -6.56
N GLU A 65 6.42 -12.26 -5.40
CA GLU A 65 5.87 -12.85 -4.18
C GLU A 65 4.58 -12.14 -3.76
N ALA A 66 4.57 -10.80 -3.75
CA ALA A 66 3.39 -10.01 -3.43
C ALA A 66 2.20 -10.30 -4.38
N MET A 67 2.45 -10.38 -5.69
CA MET A 67 1.42 -10.72 -6.68
C MET A 67 0.82 -12.12 -6.46
N GLN A 68 1.66 -13.11 -6.11
CA GLN A 68 1.19 -14.46 -5.82
C GLN A 68 0.26 -14.50 -4.60
N ILE A 69 0.66 -13.82 -3.52
CA ILE A 69 -0.12 -13.74 -2.28
C ILE A 69 -1.46 -13.01 -2.54
N ALA A 70 -1.41 -11.84 -3.19
CA ALA A 70 -2.60 -11.06 -3.49
C ALA A 70 -3.61 -11.86 -4.35
N HIS A 71 -3.12 -12.55 -5.37
CA HIS A 71 -3.96 -13.37 -6.24
C HIS A 71 -4.56 -14.59 -5.52
N ALA A 72 -3.84 -15.19 -4.58
CA ALA A 72 -4.35 -16.29 -3.75
C ALA A 72 -5.48 -15.82 -2.80
N GLY A 73 -5.35 -14.63 -2.22
CA GLY A 73 -6.31 -14.09 -1.25
C GLY A 73 -7.69 -13.74 -1.82
N VAL A 74 -7.84 -13.61 -3.15
CA VAL A 74 -9.14 -13.35 -3.81
C VAL A 74 -9.85 -14.64 -4.25
N ARG A 75 -9.12 -15.77 -4.30
CA ARG A 75 -9.65 -17.06 -4.76
C ARG A 75 -10.15 -17.97 -3.63
N GLY A 76 -9.96 -17.57 -2.38
CA GLY A 76 -10.49 -18.23 -1.18
C GLY A 76 -11.71 -17.49 -0.63
#